data_AF-A0A0X7YLP2-F1
#
_entry.id   AF-A0A0X7YLP2-F1
#
_cell.length_a   1.000
_cell.length_b   1.000
_cell.length_c   1.000
_cell.angle_alpha   90.00
_cell.angle_beta   90.00
_cell.angle_gamma   90.00
#
_symmetry.space_group_name_H-M   'P 1'
#
loop_
_entity.id
_entity.type
_entity.pdbx_description
1 polymer ?
#
loop_
_entity_poly.entity_id
_entity_poly.type
_entity_poly.pdbx_seq_one_letter_code
_entity_poly.pdbx_strand_id
1 'polypeptide(L)' 'MSILHLSFFSAFTLSGLGLSFHRMHLISALLCLESMMLSMYIALSMWPIQT' A
#
# COMPACT_ATOMS: atom_id res chain seq x y z
N MET A 1 -13.22 3.26 13.14
CA MET A 1 -12.22 2.51 12.35
C MET A 1 -12.52 2.53 10.84
N SER A 2 -12.91 3.69 10.26
CA SER A 2 -13.13 3.79 8.80
C SER A 2 -12.04 4.59 8.10
N ILE A 3 -11.51 5.65 8.73
CA ILE A 3 -10.40 6.45 8.19
C ILE A 3 -9.15 5.59 7.95
N LEU A 4 -8.80 4.70 8.87
CA LEU A 4 -7.63 3.81 8.71
C LEU A 4 -7.81 2.86 7.52
N HIS A 5 -9.00 2.29 7.35
CA HIS A 5 -9.32 1.40 6.22
C HIS A 5 -9.31 2.16 4.88
N LEU A 6 -9.81 3.41 4.86
CA LEU A 6 -9.76 4.28 3.69
C LEU A 6 -8.32 4.64 3.32
N SER A 7 -7.51 5.04 4.30
CA SER A 7 -6.10 5.39 4.10
C SER A 7 -5.27 4.19 3.65
N PHE A 8 -5.65 3.00 4.11
CA PHE A 8 -5.05 1.75 3.68
C PHE A 8 -5.34 1.44 2.22
N PHE A 9 -6.63 1.46 1.87
CA PHE A 9 -7.08 1.18 0.51
C PHE A 9 -6.49 2.20 -0.46
N SER A 10 -6.45 3.48 -0.09
CA SER A 10 -5.88 4.53 -0.94
C SER A 10 -4.37 4.38 -1.14
N ALA A 11 -3.61 4.01 -0.10
CA ALA A 11 -2.18 3.73 -0.22
C ALA A 11 -1.91 2.52 -1.15
N PHE A 12 -2.75 1.49 -1.06
CA PHE A 12 -2.67 0.30 -1.92
C PHE A 12 -3.00 0.63 -3.39
N THR A 13 -4.10 1.34 -3.67
CA THR A 13 -4.44 1.74 -5.05
C THR A 13 -3.44 2.75 -5.62
N LEU A 14 -2.95 3.71 -4.84
CA LEU A 14 -1.96 4.68 -5.31
C LEU A 14 -0.63 3.99 -5.66
N SER A 15 -0.22 3.00 -4.87
CA SER A 15 0.92 2.14 -5.19
C SER A 15 0.65 1.36 -6.49
N GLY A 16 -0.47 0.64 -6.60
CA GLY A 16 -0.81 -0.10 -7.84
C GLY A 16 -0.87 0.78 -9.10
N LEU A 17 -1.38 2.02 -8.97
CA LEU A 17 -1.38 3.02 -10.05
C LEU A 17 0.04 3.44 -10.43
N GLY A 18 0.93 3.67 -9.46
CA GLY A 18 2.34 4.00 -9.69
C GLY A 18 3.12 2.92 -10.44
N LEU A 19 2.75 1.64 -10.24
CA LEU A 19 3.31 0.48 -10.95
C LEU A 19 2.82 0.36 -12.40
N SER A 20 1.58 0.78 -12.66
CA SER A 20 0.95 0.73 -14.00
C SER A 20 1.50 1.79 -14.96
N PHE A 21 2.00 2.92 -14.44
CA PHE A 21 2.72 3.91 -15.23
C PHE A 21 4.16 3.44 -15.50
N HIS A 22 4.30 2.61 -16.55
CA HIS A 22 5.49 1.93 -17.07
C HIS A 22 6.67 2.84 -17.54
N ARG A 23 6.77 4.07 -17.03
CA ARG A 23 7.76 5.08 -17.44
C ARG A 23 8.56 5.68 -16.27
N MET A 24 8.44 5.15 -15.06
CA MET A 24 9.28 5.59 -13.96
C MET A 24 10.38 4.55 -13.67
N HIS A 25 11.59 5.05 -13.43
CA HIS A 25 12.82 4.31 -13.14
C HIS A 25 12.58 3.02 -12.32
N LEU A 26 13.33 1.95 -12.57
CA LEU A 26 13.30 0.68 -11.79
C LEU A 26 13.20 0.90 -10.26
N ILE A 27 13.82 1.96 -9.76
CA ILE A 27 13.77 2.42 -8.36
C ILE A 27 12.35 2.79 -7.88
N SER A 28 11.52 3.46 -8.68
CA SER A 28 10.15 3.79 -8.28
C SER A 28 9.25 2.55 -8.24
N ALA A 29 9.49 1.58 -9.11
CA ALA A 29 8.80 0.28 -9.04
C ALA A 29 9.17 -0.49 -7.76
N LEU A 30 10.45 -0.49 -7.40
CA LEU A 30 10.95 -1.07 -6.14
C LEU A 30 10.35 -0.38 -4.91
N LEU A 31 10.33 0.95 -4.90
CA LEU A 31 9.78 1.74 -3.79
C LEU A 31 8.27 1.56 -3.66
N CYS A 32 7.58 1.36 -4.79
CA CYS A 32 6.17 1.02 -4.85
C CYS A 32 5.85 -0.41 -4.36
N LEU A 33 6.74 -1.38 -4.59
CA LEU A 33 6.59 -2.73 -4.03
C LEU A 33 6.80 -2.73 -2.52
N GLU A 34 7.76 -1.94 -2.03
CA GLU A 34 7.98 -1.69 -0.61
C GLU A 34 6.72 -1.11 0.05
N SER A 35 6.11 -0.06 -0.51
CA SER A 35 4.89 0.55 0.03
C SER A 35 3.68 -0.42 0.03
N MET A 36 3.58 -1.29 -0.97
CA MET A 36 2.53 -2.30 -1.06
C MET A 36 2.71 -3.40 0.00
N MET A 37 3.94 -3.82 0.28
CA MET A 37 4.24 -4.78 1.36
C MET A 37 4.01 -4.18 2.75
N LEU A 38 4.46 -2.93 2.96
CA LEU A 38 4.31 -2.21 4.22
C LEU A 38 2.85 -1.97 4.57
N SER A 39 2.03 -1.61 3.59
CA SER A 39 0.58 -1.56 3.78
C SER A 39 0.07 -2.95 4.19
N MET A 40 0.24 -4.01 3.41
CA MET A 40 -0.23 -5.35 3.79
C MET A 40 0.16 -5.78 5.22
N TYR A 41 1.40 -5.51 5.63
CA TYR A 41 1.89 -5.78 6.99
C TYR A 41 1.12 -5.01 8.08
N ILE A 42 0.83 -3.73 7.87
CA ILE A 42 0.08 -2.90 8.82
C ILE A 42 -1.36 -3.39 8.95
N ALA A 43 -2.01 -3.81 7.85
CA ALA A 43 -3.37 -4.38 7.92
C ALA A 43 -3.41 -5.69 8.71
N LEU A 44 -2.46 -6.60 8.44
CA LEU A 44 -2.33 -7.86 9.18
C LEU A 44 -2.04 -7.63 10.67
N SER A 45 -1.21 -6.63 10.98
CA SER A 45 -0.88 -6.28 12.37
C SER A 45 -2.04 -5.60 13.10
N MET A 46 -2.91 -4.87 12.38
CA MET A 46 -4.11 -4.23 12.92
C MET A 46 -5.31 -5.18 13.02
N TRP A 47 -5.32 -6.29 12.27
CA TRP A 47 -6.39 -7.29 12.33
C TRP A 47 -6.72 -7.78 13.76
N PRO A 48 -5.74 -8.14 14.63
CA PRO A 48 -6.03 -8.53 16.00
C PRO A 48 -6.45 -7.37 16.91
N ILE A 49 -6.25 -6.10 16.52
CA ILE A 49 -6.71 -4.93 17.30
C ILE A 49 -8.21 -4.65 17.09
N GLN A 50 -8.78 -5.19 16.00
CA GLN A 50 -10.15 -4.95 15.56
C GLN A 50 -11.12 -6.06 16.01
N THR A 51 -10.62 -7.22 16.46
CA THR A 51 -11.37 -8.30 17.11
C THR A 51 -11.51 -8.06 18.60
#